data_AF-A0A142YFC3-F1
#
_entry.id   AF-A0A142YFC3-F1
#
_cell.length_a   1.000
_cell.length_b   1.000
_cell.length_c   1.000
_cell.angle_alpha   90.00
_cell.angle_beta   90.00
_cell.angle_gamma   90.00
#
_symmetry.space_group_name_H-M   'P 1'
#
loop_
_entity.id
_entity.type
_entity.pdbx_description
1 polymer ?
#
loop_
_entity_poly.entity_id
_entity_poly.type
_entity_poly.pdbx_seq_one_letter_code
_entity_poly.pdbx_strand_id
1 'polypeptide(L)'
;MASYFFRVEHDLLRSDAFRSLGGSAIKVYLVIGLYTDFGTDWGYPSTRTIARQSGLSRQTVIDAIAELVQAGLLIANKSKGRSTAYRVLRQAAPEHRPTGDRAKPPSSKKAKPAPPTGRDLLDEPRETGLDSLVDPSKSGLFSLVEPVQKLDRAGREDGPKQETGTKEDTASVPIPGTPFRLSADGRLLVAVDLQGLLTNQGLPENLANRLVTQKDPEAVAKVLLNALYLQSQGKLQNGPGYIRAGIEDGYELLPQVANRLESRRRELAERLRRIETEKKQARDVDSLASQEAAVSYVLEKLHPDELKRLTAAALDSLPEPVVRRNPTLSNPFVRGKVYELACGEPVE
;
A
#
# COMPACT_ATOMS: atom_id res chain seq x y z
N MET A 1 -18.90 -19.29 -5.50
CA MET A 1 -18.66 -18.68 -4.19
C MET A 1 -17.22 -18.19 -4.17
N ALA A 2 -16.99 -16.87 -4.21
CA ALA A 2 -15.64 -16.34 -4.04
C ALA A 2 -15.22 -16.58 -2.59
N SER A 3 -14.12 -17.30 -2.39
CA SER A 3 -13.59 -17.60 -1.08
C SER A 3 -12.84 -16.38 -0.54
N TYR A 4 -13.46 -15.66 0.39
CA TYR A 4 -12.81 -14.57 1.12
C TYR A 4 -11.88 -15.17 2.17
N PHE A 5 -10.60 -15.29 1.84
CA PHE A 5 -9.60 -15.76 2.77
C PHE A 5 -8.92 -14.58 3.47
N PHE A 6 -8.95 -14.58 4.80
CA PHE A 6 -8.09 -13.74 5.61
C PHE A 6 -6.83 -14.54 5.95
N ARG A 7 -5.65 -14.05 5.51
CA ARG A 7 -4.36 -14.69 5.81
C ARG A 7 -3.87 -14.17 7.16
N VAL A 8 -4.04 -14.98 8.19
CA VAL A 8 -3.36 -14.80 9.47
C VAL A 8 -1.94 -15.35 9.32
N GLU A 9 -0.93 -14.61 9.77
CA GLU A 9 0.43 -15.16 9.81
C GLU A 9 0.51 -16.35 10.76
N HIS A 10 1.02 -17.46 10.25
CA HIS A 10 1.13 -18.69 11.02
C HIS A 10 2.07 -18.52 12.22
N ASP A 11 3.07 -17.64 12.10
CA ASP A 11 4.07 -17.39 13.15
C ASP A 11 3.48 -16.56 14.29
N LEU A 12 2.52 -15.67 14.00
CA LEU A 12 1.76 -14.96 15.03
C LEU A 12 1.02 -15.95 15.94
N LEU A 13 0.29 -16.92 15.35
CA LEU A 13 -0.47 -17.92 16.11
C LEU A 13 0.41 -18.85 16.96
N ARG A 14 1.70 -18.97 16.63
CA ARG A 14 2.69 -19.76 17.38
C ARG A 14 3.50 -18.94 18.38
N SER A 15 3.43 -17.62 18.32
CA SER A 15 4.17 -16.75 19.22
C SER A 15 3.58 -16.75 20.63
N ASP A 16 4.44 -16.62 21.64
CA ASP A 16 4.00 -16.43 23.03
C ASP A 16 3.22 -15.11 23.21
N ALA A 17 3.48 -14.12 22.34
CA ALA A 17 2.73 -12.87 22.29
C ALA A 17 1.24 -13.14 22.05
N PHE A 18 0.88 -14.00 21.09
CA PHE A 18 -0.52 -14.33 20.83
C PHE A 18 -1.19 -15.12 21.97
N ARG A 19 -0.42 -15.95 22.69
CA ARG A 19 -0.91 -16.66 23.88
C ARG A 19 -1.25 -15.71 25.04
N SER A 20 -0.52 -14.61 25.16
CA SER A 20 -0.74 -13.60 26.20
C SER A 20 -1.89 -12.63 25.92
N LEU A 21 -2.41 -12.59 24.69
CA LEU A 21 -3.49 -11.68 24.31
C LEU A 21 -4.84 -12.12 24.85
N GLY A 22 -5.62 -11.16 25.34
CA GLY A 22 -7.03 -11.31 25.63
C GLY A 22 -7.86 -11.57 24.36
N GLY A 23 -8.95 -12.33 24.51
CA GLY A 23 -9.83 -12.65 23.37
C GLY A 23 -10.42 -11.43 22.67
N SER A 24 -10.58 -10.31 23.38
CA SER A 24 -10.99 -9.01 22.82
C SER A 24 -9.94 -8.43 21.88
N ALA A 25 -8.65 -8.50 22.24
CA ALA A 25 -7.54 -8.04 21.42
C ALA A 25 -7.43 -8.84 20.12
N ILE A 26 -7.62 -10.16 20.18
CA ILE A 26 -7.63 -11.02 18.98
C ILE A 26 -8.74 -10.60 18.02
N LYS A 27 -9.97 -10.39 18.50
CA LYS A 27 -11.08 -9.92 17.65
C LYS A 27 -10.78 -8.57 17.00
N VAL A 28 -10.22 -7.63 17.76
CA VAL A 28 -9.84 -6.31 17.24
C VAL A 28 -8.73 -6.42 16.19
N TYR A 29 -7.73 -7.26 16.42
CA TYR A 29 -6.64 -7.51 15.48
C TYR A 29 -7.16 -8.02 14.13
N LEU A 30 -8.05 -9.00 14.14
CA LEU A 30 -8.67 -9.55 12.92
C LEU A 30 -9.48 -8.49 12.17
N VAL A 31 -10.25 -7.68 12.88
CA VAL A 31 -11.05 -6.60 12.29
C VAL A 31 -10.16 -5.52 11.67
N ILE A 32 -9.07 -5.13 12.34
CA ILE A 32 -8.14 -4.15 11.78
C ILE A 32 -7.44 -4.73 10.55
N GLY A 33 -7.02 -6.00 10.59
CA GLY A 33 -6.43 -6.70 9.46
C GLY A 33 -7.35 -6.79 8.23
N LEU A 34 -8.68 -6.82 8.42
CA LEU A 34 -9.63 -6.76 7.31
C LEU A 34 -9.56 -5.44 6.54
N TYR A 35 -9.20 -4.35 7.24
CA TYR A 35 -9.15 -2.99 6.69
C TYR A 35 -7.73 -2.54 6.33
N THR A 36 -6.73 -3.39 6.48
CA THR A 36 -5.35 -3.06 6.13
C THR A 36 -5.07 -3.36 4.66
N ASP A 37 -4.47 -2.40 3.97
CA ASP A 37 -4.03 -2.60 2.59
C ASP A 37 -2.76 -3.46 2.57
N PHE A 38 -2.76 -4.55 1.81
CA PHE A 38 -1.64 -5.50 1.77
C PHE A 38 -0.32 -4.89 1.31
N GLY A 39 -0.34 -3.81 0.52
CA GLY A 39 0.87 -3.16 0.04
C GLY A 39 1.52 -2.22 1.06
N THR A 40 0.76 -1.73 2.04
CA THR A 40 1.24 -0.68 2.96
C THR A 40 1.15 -1.07 4.44
N ASP A 41 0.43 -2.15 4.75
CA ASP A 41 0.12 -2.63 6.10
C ASP A 41 -0.60 -1.62 6.99
N TRP A 42 -1.10 -0.52 6.40
CA TRP A 42 -1.90 0.49 7.09
C TRP A 42 -3.38 0.21 6.90
N GLY A 43 -4.14 0.37 7.99
CA GLY A 43 -5.59 0.38 8.00
C GLY A 43 -6.11 1.64 8.69
N TYR A 44 -7.23 2.16 8.19
CA TYR A 44 -7.87 3.38 8.71
C TYR A 44 -9.28 3.17 9.29
N PRO A 45 -9.60 2.04 9.97
CA PRO A 45 -10.93 1.87 10.55
C PRO A 45 -11.13 2.80 11.76
N SER A 46 -12.31 3.42 11.86
CA SER A 46 -12.66 4.19 13.08
C SER A 46 -12.88 3.25 14.27
N THR A 47 -12.69 3.74 15.50
CA THR A 47 -13.01 2.97 16.73
C THR A 47 -14.47 2.52 16.76
N ARG A 48 -15.39 3.33 16.19
CA ARG A 48 -16.81 2.97 16.01
C ARG A 48 -16.98 1.80 15.03
N THR A 49 -16.22 1.79 13.94
CA THR A 49 -16.25 0.71 12.94
C THR A 49 -15.76 -0.59 13.57
N ILE A 50 -14.63 -0.52 14.29
CA ILE A 50 -14.05 -1.68 14.98
C ILE A 50 -15.06 -2.24 15.99
N ALA A 51 -15.60 -1.40 16.88
CA ALA A 51 -16.58 -1.80 17.89
C ALA A 51 -17.82 -2.50 17.28
N ARG A 52 -18.34 -1.95 16.17
CA ARG A 52 -19.49 -2.53 15.46
C ARG A 52 -19.19 -3.91 14.90
N GLN A 53 -18.00 -4.11 14.31
CA GLN A 53 -17.66 -5.38 13.66
C GLN A 53 -17.13 -6.43 14.64
N SER A 54 -16.44 -6.02 15.69
CA SER A 54 -15.96 -6.93 16.73
C SER A 54 -17.07 -7.31 17.72
N GLY A 55 -18.20 -6.58 17.72
CA GLY A 55 -19.27 -6.74 18.71
C GLY A 55 -18.83 -6.34 20.13
N LEU A 56 -17.88 -5.42 20.25
CA LEU A 56 -17.29 -5.01 21.53
C LEU A 56 -17.71 -3.58 21.87
N SER A 57 -17.70 -3.24 23.17
CA SER A 57 -17.89 -1.86 23.61
C SER A 57 -16.73 -0.99 23.11
N ARG A 58 -16.98 0.32 22.94
CA ARG A 58 -15.92 1.26 22.51
C ARG A 58 -14.74 1.28 23.48
N GLN A 59 -14.99 1.18 24.78
CA GLN A 59 -13.94 1.18 25.79
C GLN A 59 -13.08 -0.08 25.67
N THR A 60 -13.72 -1.24 25.55
CA THR A 60 -13.02 -2.53 25.34
C THR A 60 -12.18 -2.52 24.07
N VAL A 61 -12.62 -1.85 23.01
CA VAL A 61 -11.81 -1.67 21.79
C VAL A 61 -10.58 -0.81 22.04
N ILE A 62 -10.70 0.27 22.82
CA ILE A 62 -9.57 1.14 23.15
C ILE A 62 -8.54 0.36 23.99
N ASP A 63 -9.00 -0.39 24.98
CA ASP A 63 -8.15 -1.20 25.86
C ASP A 63 -7.44 -2.32 25.06
N ALA A 64 -8.19 -3.01 24.19
CA ALA A 64 -7.67 -4.02 23.28
C ALA A 64 -6.63 -3.46 22.28
N ILE A 65 -6.84 -2.25 21.77
CA ILE A 65 -5.83 -1.58 20.91
C ILE A 65 -4.57 -1.29 21.71
N ALA A 66 -4.68 -0.82 22.96
CA ALA A 66 -3.52 -0.56 23.82
C ALA A 66 -2.74 -1.85 24.11
N GLU A 67 -3.44 -2.95 24.37
CA GLU A 67 -2.87 -4.28 24.56
C GLU A 67 -2.10 -4.76 23.32
N LEU A 68 -2.66 -4.62 22.12
CA LEU A 68 -1.98 -4.98 20.86
C LEU A 68 -0.74 -4.12 20.58
N VAL A 69 -0.77 -2.85 20.98
CA VAL A 69 0.39 -1.94 20.87
C VAL A 69 1.48 -2.36 21.85
N GLN A 70 1.13 -2.72 23.09
CA GLN A 70 2.08 -3.22 24.09
C GLN A 70 2.71 -4.55 23.68
N ALA A 71 1.94 -5.43 23.04
CA ALA A 71 2.44 -6.70 22.49
C ALA A 71 3.33 -6.53 21.24
N GLY A 72 3.49 -5.30 20.73
CA GLY A 72 4.31 -5.03 19.55
C GLY A 72 3.72 -5.55 18.23
N LEU A 73 2.41 -5.81 18.20
CA LEU A 73 1.71 -6.35 17.03
C LEU A 73 1.04 -5.26 16.20
N LEU A 74 0.87 -4.08 16.77
CA LEU A 74 0.17 -2.98 16.15
C LEU A 74 0.83 -1.64 16.49
N ILE A 75 0.97 -0.75 15.51
CA ILE A 75 1.33 0.66 15.72
C ILE A 75 0.10 1.52 15.48
N ALA A 76 -0.30 2.31 16.47
CA ALA A 76 -1.39 3.28 16.34
C ALA A 76 -0.81 4.70 16.18
N ASN A 77 -1.06 5.34 15.02
CA ASN A 77 -0.72 6.73 14.80
C ASN A 77 -1.97 7.61 14.92
N LYS A 78 -1.99 8.44 15.97
CA LYS A 78 -3.05 9.41 16.23
C LYS A 78 -2.55 10.81 15.89
N SER A 79 -3.11 11.43 14.86
CA SER A 79 -2.86 12.83 14.53
C SER A 79 -4.11 13.68 14.76
N LYS A 80 -3.94 14.90 15.29
CA LYS A 80 -5.06 15.80 15.62
C LYS A 80 -5.83 16.15 14.34
N GLY A 81 -7.10 15.79 14.29
CA GLY A 81 -7.99 16.09 13.15
C GLY A 81 -7.95 15.09 11.98
N ARG A 82 -7.28 13.94 12.12
CA ARG A 82 -7.35 12.83 11.14
C ARG A 82 -7.79 11.52 11.80
N SER A 83 -8.32 10.60 11.01
CA SER A 83 -8.64 9.24 11.46
C SER A 83 -7.38 8.55 11.98
N THR A 84 -7.52 7.80 13.07
CA THR A 84 -6.43 6.98 13.61
C THR A 84 -5.98 5.97 12.54
N ALA A 85 -4.69 5.95 12.25
CA ALA A 85 -4.09 4.98 11.36
C ALA A 85 -3.49 3.85 12.21
N TYR A 86 -3.78 2.61 11.83
CA TYR A 86 -3.27 1.42 12.49
C TYR A 86 -2.37 0.68 11.51
N ARG A 87 -1.16 0.32 11.94
CA ARG A 87 -0.26 -0.52 11.16
C ARG A 87 -0.11 -1.87 11.82
N VAL A 88 -0.37 -2.94 11.08
CA VAL A 88 -0.12 -4.30 11.56
C VAL A 88 1.36 -4.60 11.38
N LEU A 89 2.05 -4.93 12.47
CA LEU A 89 3.45 -5.35 12.40
C LEU A 89 3.50 -6.84 12.12
N ARG A 90 3.84 -7.17 10.88
CA ARG A 90 4.16 -8.53 10.44
C ARG A 90 5.63 -8.79 10.80
N GLN A 91 5.89 -9.73 11.71
CA GLN A 91 7.26 -10.16 11.93
C GLN A 91 7.70 -10.95 10.70
N ALA A 92 8.89 -10.63 10.16
CA ALA A 92 9.45 -11.40 9.06
C ALA A 92 9.51 -12.88 9.47
N ALA A 93 9.00 -13.77 8.62
CA ALA A 93 9.08 -15.21 8.85
C ALA A 93 10.55 -15.57 9.16
N PRO A 94 10.85 -16.29 10.25
CA PRO A 94 12.21 -16.75 10.50
C PRO A 94 12.69 -17.60 9.31
N GLU A 95 13.90 -17.33 8.82
CA GLU A 95 14.52 -18.02 7.67
C GLU A 95 14.64 -19.55 7.87
N HIS A 96 14.42 -20.02 9.09
CA HIS A 96 14.33 -21.43 9.42
C HIS A 96 12.96 -21.79 9.96
N ARG A 97 12.15 -22.41 9.09
CA ARG A 97 11.05 -23.28 9.52
C ARG A 97 11.64 -24.34 10.44
N PRO A 98 11.23 -24.45 11.71
CA PRO A 98 11.46 -25.68 12.45
C PRO A 98 10.60 -26.75 11.78
N THR A 99 11.22 -27.52 10.89
CA THR A 99 10.65 -28.75 10.37
C THR A 99 10.67 -29.71 11.55
N GLY A 100 9.61 -29.67 12.37
CA GLY A 100 9.45 -30.56 13.49
C GLY A 100 9.53 -32.00 12.99
N ASP A 101 10.45 -32.75 13.59
CA ASP A 101 10.71 -34.14 13.28
C ASP A 101 9.41 -34.94 13.23
N ARG A 102 9.19 -35.54 12.07
CA ARG A 102 8.09 -36.47 11.79
C ARG A 102 8.33 -37.74 12.61
N ALA A 103 7.81 -37.76 13.83
CA ALA A 103 7.82 -38.96 14.65
C ALA A 103 7.01 -40.08 13.97
N LYS A 104 7.72 -41.12 13.51
CA LYS A 104 7.16 -42.42 13.15
C LYS A 104 6.50 -43.08 14.38
N PRO A 105 5.43 -43.87 14.20
CA PRO A 105 4.70 -44.48 15.31
C PRO A 105 5.45 -45.70 15.86
N PRO A 106 5.54 -45.90 17.18
CA PRO A 106 5.93 -47.19 17.73
C PRO A 106 4.71 -48.09 17.92
N SER A 107 4.80 -49.26 17.30
CA SER A 107 3.90 -50.40 17.38
C SER A 107 3.83 -51.03 18.78
N SER A 108 2.60 -51.42 19.15
CA SER A 108 2.20 -52.59 19.95
C SER A 108 2.87 -52.85 21.31
N LYS A 109 2.07 -52.81 22.39
CA LYS A 109 1.99 -53.88 23.39
C LYS A 109 0.69 -53.81 24.24
N LYS A 110 -0.13 -54.85 24.02
CA LYS A 110 -1.14 -55.54 24.85
C LYS A 110 -1.94 -54.80 25.95
N ALA A 111 -3.26 -54.99 25.81
CA ALA A 111 -4.37 -54.63 26.68
C ALA A 111 -4.52 -55.47 27.97
N LYS A 112 -5.31 -54.94 28.93
CA LYS A 112 -6.52 -55.54 29.58
C LYS A 112 -6.95 -54.70 30.82
N PRO A 113 -8.16 -54.86 31.40
CA PRO A 113 -9.46 -54.36 30.91
C PRO A 113 -10.21 -53.51 31.98
N ALA A 114 -11.34 -52.90 31.61
CA ALA A 114 -12.30 -52.22 32.51
C ALA A 114 -13.04 -53.21 33.44
N PRO A 115 -13.81 -52.72 34.44
CA PRO A 115 -15.28 -52.80 34.30
C PRO A 115 -16.00 -51.57 34.95
N PRO A 116 -17.34 -51.53 35.12
CA PRO A 116 -18.26 -50.72 34.32
C PRO A 116 -19.17 -49.84 35.25
N THR A 117 -20.41 -49.55 34.83
CA THR A 117 -21.53 -48.87 35.57
C THR A 117 -21.60 -47.37 35.25
N GLY A 118 -22.71 -46.75 34.85
CA GLY A 118 -24.13 -47.11 34.80
C GLY A 118 -24.91 -45.79 34.77
N ARG A 119 -26.07 -45.79 34.09
CA ARG A 119 -26.96 -44.64 33.82
C ARG A 119 -27.70 -44.14 35.07
N ASP A 120 -28.10 -42.86 35.06
CA ASP A 120 -29.42 -42.29 35.49
C ASP A 120 -29.37 -40.75 35.25
N LEU A 121 -30.24 -40.04 34.48
CA LEU A 121 -31.70 -39.79 34.56
C LEU A 121 -32.09 -39.25 35.96
N LEU A 122 -32.78 -38.14 36.23
CA LEU A 122 -33.54 -37.04 35.59
C LEU A 122 -33.46 -35.86 36.63
N ASP A 123 -33.62 -34.58 36.30
CA ASP A 123 -34.92 -33.91 36.29
C ASP A 123 -34.81 -32.48 35.76
N GLU A 124 -35.75 -32.16 34.87
CA GLU A 124 -36.17 -30.88 34.30
C GLU A 124 -37.07 -30.09 35.31
N PRO A 125 -37.83 -29.05 34.93
CA PRO A 125 -37.58 -27.89 34.07
C PRO A 125 -38.08 -26.57 34.74
N ARG A 126 -37.88 -25.41 34.09
CA ARG A 126 -38.84 -24.29 34.20
C ARG A 126 -39.10 -23.64 32.84
N GLU A 127 -40.38 -23.71 32.49
CA GLU A 127 -41.06 -23.15 31.32
C GLU A 127 -41.33 -21.64 31.46
N THR A 128 -41.36 -20.94 30.33
CA THR A 128 -42.31 -19.88 29.87
C THR A 128 -41.70 -19.32 28.57
N GLY A 129 -42.27 -19.42 27.36
CA GLY A 129 -43.65 -19.23 26.88
C GLY A 129 -43.67 -17.92 26.06
N LEU A 130 -43.41 -17.96 24.74
CA LEU A 130 -44.35 -18.01 23.60
C LEU A 130 -45.05 -16.68 23.25
N ASP A 131 -44.81 -16.19 22.02
CA ASP A 131 -45.84 -15.79 21.02
C ASP A 131 -45.15 -15.36 19.69
N SER A 132 -45.33 -16.07 18.57
CA SER A 132 -46.41 -15.91 17.55
C SER A 132 -46.04 -14.83 16.50
N LEU A 133 -46.08 -14.94 15.15
CA LEU A 133 -46.71 -15.83 14.16
C LEU A 133 -46.09 -15.59 12.75
N VAL A 134 -45.88 -16.67 11.97
CA VAL A 134 -46.32 -16.87 10.55
C VAL A 134 -45.74 -16.00 9.40
N ASP A 135 -44.85 -16.61 8.62
CA ASP A 135 -44.77 -16.56 7.14
C ASP A 135 -45.88 -17.47 6.54
N PRO A 136 -46.46 -17.25 5.32
CA PRO A 136 -45.74 -17.53 4.05
C PRO A 136 -46.26 -16.71 2.82
N SER A 137 -45.62 -16.60 1.65
CA SER A 137 -45.48 -17.66 0.63
C SER A 137 -45.01 -17.07 -0.73
N LYS A 138 -44.03 -17.75 -1.35
CA LYS A 138 -43.90 -18.24 -2.75
C LYS A 138 -44.25 -17.38 -3.99
N SER A 139 -43.24 -17.24 -4.86
CA SER A 139 -43.18 -17.68 -6.30
C SER A 139 -41.84 -17.17 -6.87
N GLY A 140 -40.87 -17.95 -7.38
CA GLY A 140 -40.89 -18.96 -8.45
C GLY A 140 -40.94 -18.24 -9.81
N LEU A 141 -40.10 -18.47 -10.84
CA LEU A 141 -39.13 -19.51 -11.18
C LEU A 141 -38.50 -19.15 -12.57
N PHE A 142 -37.27 -19.63 -12.81
CA PHE A 142 -36.68 -20.08 -14.11
C PHE A 142 -36.36 -19.05 -15.23
N SER A 143 -35.10 -18.92 -15.71
CA SER A 143 -34.28 -19.83 -16.57
C SER A 143 -34.25 -19.25 -18.02
N LEU A 144 -33.24 -19.30 -18.89
CA LEU A 144 -32.30 -20.33 -19.37
C LEU A 144 -31.22 -19.57 -20.22
N VAL A 145 -29.90 -19.83 -20.05
CA VAL A 145 -29.03 -20.68 -20.91
C VAL A 145 -28.35 -19.97 -22.10
N GLU A 146 -27.02 -19.88 -22.01
CA GLU A 146 -26.10 -19.98 -23.15
C GLU A 146 -26.00 -21.44 -23.66
N PRO A 147 -25.58 -21.67 -24.92
CA PRO A 147 -24.88 -22.90 -25.25
C PRO A 147 -23.46 -22.66 -25.81
N VAL A 148 -22.50 -23.15 -25.02
CA VAL A 148 -21.28 -23.92 -25.35
C VAL A 148 -20.99 -24.24 -26.83
N GLN A 149 -19.74 -23.99 -27.26
CA GLN A 149 -18.98 -24.95 -28.08
C GLN A 149 -17.52 -25.07 -27.60
N LYS A 150 -17.08 -26.32 -27.44
CA LYS A 150 -15.73 -26.78 -27.13
C LYS A 150 -14.92 -26.93 -28.43
N LEU A 151 -13.60 -26.71 -28.37
CA LEU A 151 -12.63 -27.55 -29.09
C LEU A 151 -11.28 -27.56 -28.37
N ASP A 152 -10.78 -28.76 -28.11
CA ASP A 152 -9.49 -29.07 -27.48
C ASP A 152 -8.31 -28.75 -28.40
N ARG A 153 -7.21 -28.23 -27.83
CA ARG A 153 -5.85 -28.64 -28.23
C ARG A 153 -4.84 -28.32 -27.12
N ALA A 154 -4.06 -29.35 -26.79
CA ALA A 154 -3.04 -29.36 -25.76
C ALA A 154 -1.72 -28.71 -26.21
N GLY A 155 -1.00 -28.13 -25.24
CA GLY A 155 0.46 -28.18 -25.16
C GLY A 155 1.24 -26.90 -25.49
N ARG A 156 1.61 -26.12 -24.47
CA ARG A 156 3.01 -25.89 -24.03
C ARG A 156 3.04 -24.86 -22.91
N GLU A 157 3.94 -25.10 -21.97
CA GLU A 157 4.25 -24.26 -20.82
C GLU A 157 4.74 -22.88 -21.28
N ASP A 158 4.11 -21.82 -20.78
CA ASP A 158 4.70 -20.50 -20.69
C ASP A 158 4.58 -20.05 -19.23
N GLY A 159 5.72 -19.69 -18.65
CA GLY A 159 5.87 -19.34 -17.24
C GLY A 159 4.98 -18.17 -16.78
N PRO A 160 4.93 -17.92 -15.46
CA PRO A 160 4.07 -16.88 -14.92
C PRO A 160 4.44 -15.53 -15.52
N LYS A 161 3.46 -14.93 -16.22
CA LYS A 161 3.52 -13.55 -16.69
C LYS A 161 3.94 -12.67 -15.51
N GLN A 162 5.08 -12.00 -15.67
CA GLN A 162 5.50 -10.92 -14.78
C GLN A 162 4.31 -9.97 -14.59
N GLU A 163 3.81 -9.93 -13.36
CA GLU A 163 2.94 -8.86 -12.92
C GLU A 163 3.71 -7.57 -13.14
N THR A 164 3.22 -6.73 -14.05
CA THR A 164 3.64 -5.35 -14.18
C THR A 164 3.32 -4.67 -12.86
N GLY A 165 4.31 -4.66 -11.95
CA GLY A 165 4.28 -3.83 -10.77
C GLY A 165 3.89 -2.43 -11.21
N THR A 166 2.80 -1.94 -10.66
CA THR A 166 2.36 -0.56 -10.75
C THR A 166 3.49 0.31 -10.22
N LYS A 167 4.39 0.70 -11.13
CA LYS A 167 5.19 1.90 -10.95
C LYS A 167 4.16 2.98 -10.66
N GLU A 168 4.16 3.50 -9.44
CA GLU A 168 3.37 4.69 -9.14
C GLU A 168 3.77 5.75 -10.16
N ASP A 169 2.90 6.00 -11.14
CA ASP A 169 3.10 7.01 -12.16
C ASP A 169 3.22 8.36 -11.46
N THR A 170 4.46 8.72 -11.11
CA THR A 170 4.81 9.94 -10.39
C THR A 170 4.41 11.18 -11.20
N ALA A 171 4.11 11.00 -12.49
CA ALA A 171 3.69 12.01 -13.44
C ALA A 171 2.22 12.45 -13.32
N SER A 172 1.39 11.79 -12.50
CA SER A 172 -0.03 12.16 -12.36
C SER A 172 -0.56 12.05 -10.92
N VAL A 173 -1.44 12.97 -10.52
CA VAL A 173 -2.09 12.97 -9.19
C VAL A 173 -3.60 12.70 -9.34
N PRO A 174 -4.18 11.76 -8.55
CA PRO A 174 -5.62 11.53 -8.56
C PRO A 174 -6.39 12.71 -7.97
N ILE A 175 -7.53 13.04 -8.58
CA ILE A 175 -8.47 14.03 -8.04
C ILE A 175 -9.41 13.32 -7.06
N PRO A 176 -9.38 13.65 -5.76
CA PRO A 176 -10.14 12.93 -4.73
C PRO A 176 -11.64 12.89 -5.03
N GLY A 177 -12.24 11.71 -4.91
CA GLY A 177 -13.67 11.51 -5.16
C GLY A 177 -14.07 11.52 -6.64
N THR A 178 -13.11 11.52 -7.56
CA THR A 178 -13.37 11.43 -9.00
C THR A 178 -12.43 10.43 -9.67
N PRO A 179 -12.84 9.83 -10.81
CA PRO A 179 -12.01 8.90 -11.58
C PRO A 179 -10.91 9.59 -12.41
N PHE A 180 -10.70 10.90 -12.23
CA PHE A 180 -9.78 11.71 -13.02
C PHE A 180 -8.43 11.86 -12.34
N ARG A 181 -7.39 11.96 -13.16
CA ARG A 181 -6.01 12.26 -12.78
C ARG A 181 -5.55 13.53 -13.46
N LEU A 182 -4.73 14.31 -12.78
CA LEU A 182 -4.12 15.51 -13.31
C LEU A 182 -2.66 15.23 -13.65
N SER A 183 -2.27 15.49 -14.89
CA SER A 183 -0.87 15.40 -15.34
C SER A 183 -0.06 16.64 -14.95
N ALA A 184 1.27 16.53 -14.97
CA ALA A 184 2.19 17.66 -14.76
C ALA A 184 1.92 18.86 -15.70
N ASP A 185 1.51 18.57 -16.94
CA ASP A 185 1.21 19.59 -17.95
C ASP A 185 -0.14 20.27 -17.73
N GLY A 186 -0.94 19.79 -16.77
CA GLY A 186 -2.28 20.31 -16.46
C GLY A 186 -3.41 19.69 -17.30
N ARG A 187 -3.11 18.65 -18.09
CA ARG A 187 -4.15 17.88 -18.81
C ARG A 187 -4.88 16.94 -17.86
N LEU A 188 -6.20 16.88 -18.02
CA LEU A 188 -7.06 15.91 -17.34
C LEU A 188 -6.95 14.56 -18.06
N LEU A 189 -6.48 13.56 -17.33
CA LEU A 189 -6.41 12.18 -17.76
C LEU A 189 -7.54 11.41 -17.08
N VAL A 190 -8.21 10.54 -17.82
CA VAL A 190 -9.26 9.68 -17.26
C VAL A 190 -8.63 8.33 -16.93
N ALA A 191 -8.66 7.93 -15.67
CA ALA A 191 -8.03 6.68 -15.22
C ALA A 191 -8.92 5.44 -15.44
N VAL A 192 -10.16 5.65 -15.89
CA VAL A 192 -11.20 4.63 -16.05
C VAL A 192 -11.83 4.82 -17.44
N ASP A 193 -12.42 3.77 -17.99
CA ASP A 193 -13.15 3.83 -19.26
C ASP A 193 -14.23 4.94 -19.25
N LEU A 194 -14.06 5.91 -20.15
CA LEU A 194 -14.94 7.06 -20.34
C LEU A 194 -16.36 6.62 -20.70
N GLN A 195 -16.50 5.56 -21.50
CA GLN A 195 -17.81 5.05 -21.90
C GLN A 195 -18.56 4.52 -20.67
N GLY A 196 -17.91 3.67 -19.87
CA GLY A 196 -18.43 3.17 -18.60
C GLY A 196 -18.76 4.28 -17.59
N LEU A 197 -18.00 5.38 -17.57
CA LEU A 197 -18.31 6.51 -16.69
C LEU A 197 -19.56 7.28 -17.14
N LEU A 198 -19.72 7.52 -18.43
CA LEU A 198 -20.90 8.21 -18.96
C LEU A 198 -22.18 7.39 -18.76
N THR A 199 -22.10 6.06 -18.93
CA THR A 199 -23.23 5.17 -18.69
C THR A 199 -23.61 5.09 -17.21
N ASN A 200 -22.62 5.05 -16.31
CA ASN A 200 -22.85 5.13 -14.86
C ASN A 200 -23.48 6.47 -14.41
N GLN A 201 -23.32 7.54 -15.19
CA GLN A 201 -23.99 8.82 -14.96
C GLN A 201 -25.41 8.88 -15.54
N GLY A 202 -25.91 7.77 -16.09
CA GLY A 202 -27.29 7.65 -16.60
C GLY A 202 -27.46 7.99 -18.08
N LEU A 203 -26.37 8.07 -18.87
CA LEU A 203 -26.46 8.21 -20.32
C LEU A 203 -26.65 6.84 -20.99
N PRO A 204 -27.51 6.72 -22.02
CA PRO A 204 -27.65 5.48 -22.76
C PRO A 204 -26.34 5.10 -23.47
N GLU A 205 -25.99 3.82 -23.49
CA GLU A 205 -24.72 3.29 -24.01
C GLU A 205 -24.41 3.78 -25.44
N ASN A 206 -25.43 3.83 -26.29
CA ASN A 206 -25.30 4.30 -27.68
C ASN A 206 -24.87 5.77 -27.76
N LEU A 207 -25.33 6.60 -26.82
CA LEU A 207 -25.02 8.03 -26.77
C LEU A 207 -23.64 8.22 -26.13
N ALA A 208 -23.33 7.51 -25.05
CA ALA A 208 -22.00 7.51 -24.44
C ALA A 208 -20.90 7.12 -25.45
N ASN A 209 -21.12 6.07 -26.23
CA ASN A 209 -20.16 5.62 -27.24
C ASN A 209 -19.97 6.67 -28.36
N ARG A 210 -21.06 7.28 -28.83
CA ARG A 210 -20.98 8.39 -29.81
C ARG A 210 -20.19 9.58 -29.29
N LEU A 211 -20.39 9.97 -28.03
CA LEU A 211 -19.69 11.13 -27.45
C LEU A 211 -18.20 10.87 -27.28
N VAL A 212 -17.81 9.66 -26.84
CA VAL A 212 -16.39 9.30 -26.70
C VAL A 212 -15.71 9.22 -28.07
N THR A 213 -16.42 8.76 -29.11
CA THR A 213 -15.85 8.62 -30.46
C THR A 213 -15.75 9.95 -31.21
N GLN A 214 -16.67 10.89 -30.96
CA GLN A 214 -16.79 12.14 -31.73
C GLN A 214 -16.14 13.35 -31.07
N LYS A 215 -15.89 13.32 -29.75
CA LYS A 215 -15.40 14.48 -28.99
C LYS A 215 -14.07 14.19 -28.31
N ASP A 216 -13.32 15.25 -28.06
CA ASP A 216 -12.06 15.17 -27.34
C ASP A 216 -12.29 14.66 -25.91
N PRO A 217 -11.58 13.61 -25.45
CA PRO A 217 -11.69 13.09 -24.09
C PRO A 217 -11.47 14.17 -23.01
N GLU A 218 -10.66 15.20 -23.28
CA GLU A 218 -10.44 16.29 -22.33
C GLU A 218 -11.71 17.14 -22.13
N ALA A 219 -12.44 17.43 -23.21
CA ALA A 219 -13.70 18.17 -23.16
C ALA A 219 -14.76 17.41 -22.36
N VAL A 220 -14.86 16.09 -22.59
CA VAL A 220 -15.77 15.21 -21.82
C VAL A 220 -15.39 15.19 -20.34
N ALA A 221 -14.09 15.10 -20.02
CA ALA A 221 -13.61 15.13 -18.65
C ALA A 221 -13.93 16.44 -17.92
N LYS A 222 -13.80 17.60 -18.60
CA LYS A 222 -14.16 18.92 -18.04
C LYS A 222 -15.63 18.99 -17.64
N VAL A 223 -16.53 18.58 -18.54
CA VAL A 223 -17.97 18.59 -18.31
C VAL A 223 -18.35 17.63 -17.18
N LEU A 224 -17.76 16.43 -17.16
CA LEU A 224 -17.97 15.46 -16.08
C LEU A 224 -17.48 15.99 -14.73
N LEU A 225 -16.34 16.69 -14.68
CA LEU A 225 -15.84 17.30 -13.44
C LEU A 225 -16.80 18.39 -12.93
N ASN A 226 -17.35 19.20 -13.82
CA ASN A 226 -18.39 20.17 -13.47
C ASN A 226 -19.65 19.47 -12.94
N ALA A 227 -20.10 18.41 -13.60
CA ALA A 227 -21.28 17.66 -13.20
C ALA A 227 -21.09 17.04 -11.80
N LEU A 228 -19.97 16.37 -11.54
CA LEU A 228 -19.65 15.80 -10.22
C LEU A 228 -19.57 16.88 -9.14
N TYR A 229 -19.00 18.05 -9.47
CA TYR A 229 -18.96 19.18 -8.56
C TYR A 229 -20.37 19.69 -8.21
N LEU A 230 -21.23 19.92 -9.21
CA LEU A 230 -22.60 20.40 -8.99
C LEU A 230 -23.46 19.35 -8.26
N GLN A 231 -23.26 18.07 -8.54
CA GLN A 231 -23.91 16.96 -7.84
C GLN A 231 -23.48 16.92 -6.38
N SER A 232 -22.19 17.12 -6.07
CA SER A 232 -21.71 17.20 -4.68
C SER A 232 -22.31 18.37 -3.89
N GLN A 233 -22.74 19.43 -4.58
CA GLN A 233 -23.43 20.57 -3.98
C GLN A 233 -24.96 20.40 -3.92
N GLY A 234 -25.51 19.32 -4.47
CA GLY A 234 -26.96 19.11 -4.60
C GLY A 234 -27.64 20.11 -5.53
N LYS A 235 -26.89 20.81 -6.39
CA LYS A 235 -27.43 21.80 -7.33
C LYS A 235 -27.83 21.20 -8.68
N LEU A 236 -27.43 19.95 -8.92
CA LEU A 236 -27.69 19.26 -10.18
C LEU A 236 -28.97 18.43 -10.07
N GLN A 237 -30.05 18.90 -10.70
CA GLN A 237 -31.32 18.17 -10.75
C GLN A 237 -31.35 17.12 -11.89
N ASN A 238 -30.73 17.42 -13.03
CA ASN A 238 -30.68 16.53 -14.19
C ASN A 238 -29.23 16.34 -14.66
N GLY A 239 -28.56 15.33 -14.12
CA GLY A 239 -27.18 14.98 -14.47
C GLY A 239 -26.98 14.60 -15.95
N PRO A 240 -27.75 13.64 -16.49
CA PRO A 240 -27.61 13.21 -17.88
C PRO A 240 -27.85 14.35 -18.88
N GLY A 241 -28.87 15.19 -18.64
CA GLY A 241 -29.17 16.33 -19.49
C GLY A 241 -28.05 17.38 -19.49
N TYR A 242 -27.49 17.67 -18.31
CA TYR A 242 -26.38 18.60 -18.17
C TYR A 242 -25.11 18.10 -18.86
N ILE A 243 -24.77 16.82 -18.69
CA ILE A 243 -23.58 16.23 -19.33
C ILE A 243 -23.73 16.25 -20.85
N ARG A 244 -24.91 15.92 -21.37
CA ARG A 244 -25.17 15.97 -22.81
C ARG A 244 -25.04 17.38 -23.35
N ALA A 245 -25.77 18.34 -22.77
CA ALA A 245 -25.71 19.75 -23.20
C ALA A 245 -24.28 20.29 -23.07
N GLY A 246 -23.59 20.01 -21.97
CA GLY A 246 -22.23 20.48 -21.76
C GLY A 246 -21.22 19.93 -22.77
N ILE A 247 -21.38 18.69 -23.25
CA ILE A 247 -20.50 18.11 -24.28
C ILE A 247 -20.89 18.59 -25.69
N GLU A 248 -22.18 18.78 -25.96
CA GLU A 248 -22.68 19.30 -27.24
C GLU A 248 -22.32 20.79 -27.41
N ASP A 249 -22.57 21.61 -26.38
CA ASP A 249 -22.38 23.07 -26.36
C ASP A 249 -20.96 23.50 -25.94
N GLY A 250 -20.12 22.56 -25.49
CA GLY A 250 -18.71 22.82 -25.17
C GLY A 250 -18.49 23.63 -23.90
N TYR A 251 -19.12 23.24 -22.79
CA TYR A 251 -18.99 23.96 -21.53
C TYR A 251 -17.56 23.98 -21.01
N GLU A 252 -17.13 25.16 -20.60
CA GLU A 252 -15.86 25.34 -19.90
C GLU A 252 -15.94 24.92 -18.43
N LEU A 253 -14.77 24.73 -17.80
CA LEU A 253 -14.69 24.44 -16.37
C LEU A 253 -15.28 25.58 -15.54
N LEU A 254 -16.05 25.21 -14.53
CA LEU A 254 -16.54 26.19 -13.55
C LEU A 254 -15.33 26.84 -12.85
N PRO A 255 -15.35 28.16 -12.56
CA PRO A 255 -14.22 28.87 -11.95
C PRO A 255 -13.73 28.21 -10.64
N GLN A 256 -14.65 27.66 -9.85
CA GLN A 256 -14.35 26.97 -8.60
C GLN A 256 -13.59 25.66 -8.82
N VAL A 257 -13.91 24.95 -9.90
CA VAL A 257 -13.25 23.70 -10.29
C VAL A 257 -11.89 24.01 -10.91
N ALA A 258 -11.81 25.00 -11.79
CA ALA A 258 -10.57 25.49 -12.39
C ALA A 258 -9.54 25.90 -11.32
N ASN A 259 -9.92 26.74 -10.36
CA ASN A 259 -9.03 27.18 -9.28
C ASN A 259 -8.50 26.00 -8.43
N ARG A 260 -9.34 24.98 -8.19
CA ARG A 260 -8.93 23.77 -7.47
C ARG A 260 -7.93 22.96 -8.29
N LEU A 261 -8.17 22.78 -9.58
CA LEU A 261 -7.24 22.08 -10.47
C LEU A 261 -5.90 22.81 -10.60
N GLU A 262 -5.90 24.13 -10.71
CA GLU A 262 -4.68 24.94 -10.74
C GLU A 262 -3.89 24.83 -9.44
N SER A 263 -4.57 24.88 -8.29
CA SER A 263 -3.91 24.70 -6.99
C SER A 263 -3.24 23.33 -6.90
N ARG A 264 -3.94 22.27 -7.35
CA ARG A 264 -3.39 20.91 -7.42
C ARG A 264 -2.23 20.80 -8.41
N ARG A 265 -2.31 21.49 -9.55
CA ARG A 265 -1.23 21.54 -10.55
C ARG A 265 0.05 22.13 -9.93
N ARG A 266 -0.08 23.22 -9.17
CA ARG A 266 1.04 23.86 -8.47
C ARG A 266 1.65 22.93 -7.43
N GLU A 267 0.81 22.29 -6.60
CA GLU A 267 1.27 21.29 -5.62
C GLU A 267 2.04 20.13 -6.27
N LEU A 268 1.53 19.61 -7.40
CA LEU A 268 2.17 18.52 -8.13
C LEU A 268 3.52 18.97 -8.72
N ALA A 269 3.58 20.16 -9.33
CA ALA A 269 4.81 20.71 -9.88
C ALA A 269 5.89 20.92 -8.79
N GLU A 270 5.50 21.42 -7.62
CA GLU A 270 6.41 21.55 -6.47
C GLU A 270 6.91 20.19 -5.97
N ARG A 271 6.03 19.19 -5.91
CA ARG A 271 6.42 17.83 -5.50
C ARG A 271 7.41 17.20 -6.48
N LEU A 272 7.18 17.35 -7.78
CA LEU A 272 8.12 16.86 -8.80
C LEU A 272 9.49 17.54 -8.69
N ARG A 273 9.52 18.87 -8.50
CA ARG A 273 10.77 19.60 -8.28
C ARG A 273 11.54 19.08 -7.06
N ARG A 274 10.85 18.80 -5.95
CA ARG A 274 11.49 18.23 -4.74
C ARG A 274 12.11 16.87 -5.03
N ILE A 275 11.38 15.99 -5.70
CA ILE A 275 11.87 14.65 -6.07
C ILE A 275 13.08 14.77 -6.99
N GLU A 276 13.08 15.69 -7.95
CA GLU A 276 14.23 15.94 -8.83
C GLU A 276 15.44 16.45 -8.05
N THR A 277 15.25 17.37 -7.11
CA THR A 277 16.34 17.87 -6.26
C THR A 277 16.91 16.79 -5.35
N GLU A 278 16.06 15.95 -4.75
CA GLU A 278 16.48 14.83 -3.91
C GLU A 278 17.24 13.79 -4.73
N LYS A 279 16.77 13.47 -5.93
CA LYS A 279 17.48 12.54 -6.84
C LYS A 279 18.82 13.09 -7.28
N LYS A 280 18.93 14.40 -7.53
CA LYS A 280 20.21 15.03 -7.88
C LYS A 280 21.17 14.96 -6.70
N GLN A 281 20.73 15.34 -5.51
CA GLN A 281 21.54 15.25 -4.29
C GLN A 281 22.00 13.83 -3.99
N ALA A 282 21.12 12.82 -4.16
CA ALA A 282 21.50 11.42 -3.99
C ALA A 282 22.59 11.00 -4.98
N ARG A 283 22.47 11.38 -6.25
CA ARG A 283 23.51 11.11 -7.27
C ARG A 283 24.83 11.79 -6.93
N ASP A 284 24.78 13.04 -6.46
CA ASP A 284 25.97 13.79 -6.08
C ASP A 284 26.66 13.10 -4.88
N VAL A 285 25.90 12.68 -3.86
CA VAL A 285 26.43 11.93 -2.70
C VAL A 285 27.00 10.57 -3.11
N ASP A 286 26.31 9.82 -3.95
CA ASP A 286 26.79 8.52 -4.45
C ASP A 286 28.08 8.67 -5.27
N SER A 287 28.19 9.74 -6.06
CA SER A 287 29.40 10.04 -6.83
C SER A 287 30.59 10.37 -5.93
N LEU A 288 30.39 11.20 -4.90
CA LEU A 288 31.41 11.52 -3.90
C LEU A 288 31.83 10.28 -3.11
N ALA A 289 30.87 9.46 -2.68
CA ALA A 289 31.15 8.20 -1.97
C ALA A 289 31.96 7.23 -2.85
N SER A 290 31.68 7.18 -4.15
CA SER A 290 32.43 6.35 -5.10
C SER A 290 33.86 6.85 -5.29
N GLN A 291 34.07 8.16 -5.39
CA GLN A 291 35.40 8.77 -5.43
C GLN A 291 36.19 8.49 -4.14
N GLU A 292 35.57 8.68 -2.97
CA GLU A 292 36.20 8.41 -1.68
C GLU A 292 36.55 6.93 -1.50
N ALA A 293 35.71 6.02 -1.99
CA ALA A 293 35.98 4.58 -1.98
C ALA A 293 37.18 4.23 -2.90
N ALA A 294 37.26 4.84 -4.09
CA ALA A 294 38.40 4.66 -5.00
C ALA A 294 39.71 5.17 -4.38
N VAL A 295 39.69 6.35 -3.75
CA VAL A 295 40.83 6.90 -3.02
C VAL A 295 41.25 5.98 -1.88
N SER A 296 40.29 5.50 -1.07
CA SER A 296 40.56 4.60 0.05
C SER A 296 41.21 3.28 -0.43
N TYR A 297 40.70 2.70 -1.50
CA TYR A 297 41.22 1.47 -2.08
C TYR A 297 42.69 1.58 -2.52
N VAL A 298 43.05 2.70 -3.16
CA VAL A 298 44.45 2.93 -3.58
C VAL A 298 45.36 3.14 -2.37
N LEU A 299 44.91 3.89 -1.36
CA LEU A 299 45.68 4.10 -0.13
C LEU A 299 45.93 2.80 0.64
N GLU A 300 44.95 1.88 0.67
CA GLU A 300 45.09 0.56 1.31
C GLU A 300 46.07 -0.37 0.58
N LYS A 301 46.23 -0.19 -0.73
CA LYS A 301 47.13 -1.01 -1.56
C LYS A 301 48.57 -0.51 -1.60
N LEU A 302 48.83 0.72 -1.18
CA LEU A 302 50.18 1.29 -1.15
C LEU A 302 51.00 0.70 0.01
N HIS A 303 52.30 0.50 -0.22
CA HIS A 303 53.20 0.03 0.83
C HIS A 303 53.39 1.14 1.89
N PRO A 304 53.37 0.86 3.20
CA PRO A 304 53.51 1.86 4.28
C PRO A 304 54.67 2.85 4.13
N ASP A 305 55.80 2.45 3.53
CA ASP A 305 56.94 3.34 3.32
C ASP A 305 56.75 4.29 2.13
N GLU A 306 56.05 3.85 1.09
CA GLU A 306 55.65 4.69 -0.05
C GLU A 306 54.56 5.68 0.36
N LEU A 307 53.60 5.24 1.17
CA LEU A 307 52.56 6.08 1.73
C LEU A 307 53.14 7.26 2.52
N LYS A 308 54.16 7.02 3.36
CA LYS A 308 54.85 8.08 4.13
C LYS A 308 55.57 9.08 3.23
N ARG A 309 56.25 8.59 2.18
CA ARG A 309 56.95 9.44 1.20
C ARG A 309 55.97 10.33 0.43
N LEU A 310 54.89 9.75 -0.08
CA LEU A 310 53.86 10.47 -0.82
C LEU A 310 53.10 11.46 0.07
N THR A 311 52.86 11.12 1.34
CA THR A 311 52.24 12.05 2.30
C THR A 311 53.14 13.27 2.55
N ALA A 312 54.45 13.08 2.71
CA ALA A 312 55.38 14.20 2.85
C ALA A 312 55.40 15.09 1.59
N ALA A 313 55.47 14.49 0.40
CA ALA A 313 55.41 15.22 -0.86
C ALA A 313 54.08 15.97 -1.07
N ALA A 314 52.95 15.39 -0.63
CA ALA A 314 51.65 16.03 -0.68
C ALA A 314 51.59 17.26 0.24
N LEU A 315 52.13 17.18 1.46
CA LEU A 315 52.17 18.29 2.42
C LEU A 315 53.03 19.46 1.92
N ASP A 316 54.12 19.19 1.22
CA ASP A 316 54.97 20.23 0.63
C ASP A 316 54.32 20.91 -0.58
N SER A 317 53.41 20.22 -1.27
CA SER A 317 52.72 20.74 -2.47
C SER A 317 51.43 21.51 -2.18
N LEU A 318 50.83 21.32 -1.01
CA LEU A 318 49.54 21.91 -0.64
C LEU A 318 49.71 23.30 0.01
N PRO A 319 48.79 24.24 -0.21
CA PRO A 319 48.88 25.58 0.39
C PRO A 319 48.79 25.54 1.92
N GLU A 320 49.65 26.33 2.58
CA GLU A 320 49.78 26.42 4.04
C GLU A 320 48.45 26.48 4.84
N PRO A 321 47.40 27.22 4.44
CA PRO A 321 46.14 27.26 5.21
C PRO A 321 45.42 25.89 5.31
N VAL A 322 45.62 24.99 4.35
CA VAL A 322 45.03 23.64 4.34
C VAL A 322 45.86 22.69 5.20
N VAL A 323 47.19 22.81 5.12
CA VAL A 323 48.14 21.96 5.84
C VAL A 323 48.16 22.25 7.35
N ARG A 324 48.07 23.54 7.75
CA ARG A 324 48.12 23.95 9.16
C ARG A 324 46.93 23.47 9.99
N ARG A 325 45.76 23.23 9.38
CA ARG A 325 44.55 22.83 10.10
C ARG A 325 44.54 21.33 10.42
N ASN A 326 45.01 20.50 9.50
CA ASN A 326 45.10 19.06 9.70
C ASN A 326 46.08 18.44 8.66
N PRO A 327 47.34 18.16 9.04
CA PRO A 327 48.37 17.63 8.13
C PRO A 327 48.35 16.11 8.01
N THR A 328 47.26 15.44 8.38
CA THR A 328 47.18 13.97 8.37
C THR A 328 46.34 13.46 7.19
N LEU A 329 46.42 12.15 6.94
CA LEU A 329 45.56 11.44 5.99
C LEU A 329 44.07 11.43 6.40
N SER A 330 43.67 12.07 7.51
CA SER A 330 42.26 12.34 7.79
C SER A 330 41.71 13.56 7.04
N ASN A 331 42.59 14.37 6.44
CA ASN A 331 42.21 15.52 5.63
C ASN A 331 41.93 15.08 4.18
N PRO A 332 40.72 15.32 3.63
CA PRO A 332 40.37 14.90 2.27
C PRO A 332 41.28 15.53 1.21
N PHE A 333 41.79 16.75 1.43
CA PHE A 333 42.71 17.40 0.50
C PHE A 333 44.09 16.74 0.47
N VAL A 334 44.60 16.31 1.63
CA VAL A 334 45.88 15.57 1.72
C VAL A 334 45.70 14.18 1.10
N ARG A 335 44.59 13.50 1.37
CA ARG A 335 44.27 12.19 0.76
C ARG A 335 44.16 12.27 -0.76
N GLY A 336 43.41 13.24 -1.28
CA GLY A 336 43.25 13.45 -2.71
C GLY A 336 44.59 13.75 -3.40
N LYS A 337 45.46 14.53 -2.76
CA LYS A 337 46.79 14.82 -3.31
C LYS A 337 47.73 13.61 -3.28
N VAL A 338 47.67 12.78 -2.23
CA VAL A 338 48.42 11.51 -2.19
C VAL A 338 47.92 10.55 -3.28
N TYR A 339 46.60 10.50 -3.52
CA TYR A 339 46.03 9.72 -4.63
C TYR A 339 46.50 10.23 -5.99
N GLU A 340 46.47 11.55 -6.22
CA GLU A 340 46.95 12.18 -7.46
C GLU A 340 48.44 11.86 -7.71
N LEU A 341 49.28 11.90 -6.67
CA LEU A 341 50.70 11.56 -6.78
C LEU A 341 50.94 10.05 -7.02
N ALA A 342 50.01 9.18 -6.59
CA ALA A 342 50.10 7.74 -6.78
C ALA A 342 49.55 7.27 -8.14
N CYS A 343 48.48 7.88 -8.64
CA CYS A 343 47.77 7.47 -9.86
C CYS A 343 48.03 8.40 -11.06
N GLY A 344 48.53 9.62 -10.84
CA GLY A 344 48.76 10.62 -11.89
C GLY A 344 47.52 11.38 -12.34
N GLU A 345 46.34 11.12 -11.75
CA GLU A 345 45.07 11.77 -12.08
C GLU A 345 44.52 12.54 -10.88
N PRO A 346 44.10 13.81 -11.06
CA PRO A 346 43.47 14.57 -9.98
C PRO A 346 42.06 14.03 -9.69
N VAL A 347 41.69 14.02 -8.40
CA VAL A 347 40.30 13.76 -7.99
C VAL A 347 39.48 15.01 -8.27
N GLU A 348 38.45 14.90 -9.12
CA GLU A 348 37.53 15.99 -9.50
C GLU A 348 36.58 16.41 -8.38
#